data_AF-A0A923LLY8-F1
#
_entry.id   AF-A0A923LLY8-F1
#
_cell.length_a   1.000
_cell.length_b   1.000
_cell.length_c   1.000
_cell.angle_alpha   90.00
_cell.angle_beta   90.00
_cell.angle_gamma   90.00
#
_symmetry.space_group_name_H-M   'P 1'
#
loop_
_entity.id
_entity.type
_entity.pdbx_description
1 polymer ?
#
loop_
_entity_poly.entity_id
_entity_poly.type
_entity_poly.pdbx_seq_one_letter_code
_entity_poly.pdbx_strand_id
1 'polypeptide(L)' 'MNTCGQPRCSCSTGSAPTPRNREMVSDENFALAMAYVPMQHFHNVYELDEAMQYGTIFPELNKPFLGWKGGCRR' A
#
# COMPACT_ATOMS: atom_id res chain seq x y z
N MET A 1 -0.34 19.08 -39.25
CA MET A 1 -0.21 17.71 -38.74
C MET A 1 0.90 17.72 -37.69
N ASN A 2 0.55 18.10 -36.47
CA ASN A 2 1.48 18.32 -35.36
C ASN A 2 1.68 17.02 -34.59
N THR A 3 2.94 16.59 -34.52
CA THR A 3 3.43 15.40 -33.84
C THR A 3 3.32 15.57 -32.32
N CYS A 4 2.51 14.74 -31.67
CA CYS A 4 2.49 14.61 -30.21
C CYS A 4 3.72 13.82 -29.78
N GLY A 5 4.81 14.53 -29.47
CA GLY A 5 5.98 13.94 -28.80
C GLY A 5 5.61 13.64 -27.35
N GLN A 6 5.54 12.36 -26.99
CA GLN A 6 5.37 11.94 -25.60
C GLN A 6 6.60 12.37 -24.77
N PRO A 7 6.44 12.94 -23.57
CA PRO A 7 7.56 13.17 -22.68
C PRO A 7 8.04 11.81 -22.15
N ARG A 8 9.33 11.51 -22.35
CA ARG A 8 9.99 10.38 -21.70
C ARG A 8 10.14 10.72 -20.21
N CYS A 9 9.29 10.17 -19.37
CA CYS A 9 9.50 10.20 -17.92
C CYS A 9 10.63 9.23 -17.56
N SER A 10 11.80 9.76 -17.19
CA SER A 10 12.89 9.00 -16.58
C SER A 10 12.62 8.83 -15.08
N CYS A 11 11.78 7.86 -14.73
CA CYS A 11 11.58 7.47 -13.34
C CYS A 11 12.73 6.53 -12.94
N SER A 12 13.74 7.05 -12.23
CA SER A 12 14.80 6.22 -11.65
C SER A 12 14.19 5.20 -10.69
N THR A 13 14.65 3.96 -10.79
CA THR A 13 14.24 2.79 -10.00
C THR A 13 14.24 3.10 -8.50
N GLY A 14 13.05 3.28 -7.92
CA GLY A 14 12.87 3.25 -6.47
C GLY A 14 12.90 1.82 -5.98
N SER A 15 14.05 1.36 -5.48
CA SER A 15 14.15 0.12 -4.72
C SER A 15 13.22 0.21 -3.51
N ALA A 16 12.16 -0.62 -3.50
CA ALA A 16 11.24 -0.72 -2.38
C ALA A 16 12.00 -1.07 -1.09
N PRO A 17 11.63 -0.50 0.07
CA PRO A 17 12.25 -0.86 1.34
C PRO A 17 11.88 -2.31 1.68
N THR A 18 12.87 -3.19 1.83
CA THR A 18 12.65 -4.56 2.28
C THR A 18 12.32 -4.57 3.78
N PRO A 19 11.22 -5.22 4.20
CA PRO A 19 11.00 -5.44 5.62
C PRO A 19 11.93 -6.55 6.12
N ARG A 20 12.40 -6.34 7.33
CA ARG A 20 13.38 -7.13 8.07
C ARG A 20 12.80 -8.53 8.38
N ASN A 21 13.56 -9.57 8.01
CA ASN A 21 13.46 -10.96 8.49
C ASN A 21 12.10 -11.66 8.29
N ARG A 22 11.90 -12.21 7.09
CA ARG A 22 11.08 -13.40 6.86
C ARG A 22 11.92 -14.35 6.03
N GLU A 23 11.93 -15.62 6.38
CA GLU A 23 12.69 -16.68 5.71
C GLU A 23 12.63 -16.50 4.18
N MET A 24 13.79 -16.57 3.56
CA MET A 24 14.00 -16.31 2.14
C MET A 24 13.38 -17.45 1.33
N VAL A 25 12.07 -17.38 1.12
CA VAL A 25 11.33 -18.29 0.25
C VAL A 25 11.74 -17.98 -1.18
N SER A 26 12.30 -18.97 -1.89
CA SER A 26 12.78 -18.83 -3.26
C SER A 26 11.70 -18.23 -4.18
N ASP A 27 12.07 -17.16 -4.89
CA ASP A 27 11.19 -16.37 -5.79
C ASP A 27 10.56 -17.20 -6.93
N GLU A 28 11.03 -18.42 -7.16
CA GLU A 28 10.56 -19.36 -8.18
C GLU A 28 9.06 -19.72 -8.08
N ASN A 29 8.43 -19.51 -6.92
CA ASN A 29 7.02 -19.83 -6.68
C ASN A 29 6.09 -18.61 -6.55
N PHE A 30 6.62 -17.38 -6.61
CA PHE A 30 5.83 -16.17 -6.45
C PHE A 30 5.59 -15.46 -7.79
N ALA A 31 4.35 -15.05 -8.02
CA ALA A 31 4.00 -14.30 -9.22
C ALA A 31 4.60 -12.87 -9.15
N LEU A 32 5.40 -12.48 -10.15
CA LEU A 32 6.15 -11.22 -10.21
C LEU A 32 5.29 -9.94 -10.04
N ALA A 33 3.99 -10.02 -10.35
CA ALA A 33 3.05 -8.89 -10.29
C ALA A 33 1.97 -9.03 -9.20
N MET A 34 2.13 -9.97 -8.27
CA MET A 34 1.20 -10.17 -7.16
C MET A 34 1.85 -9.73 -5.85
N ALA A 35 1.15 -8.91 -5.08
CA ALA A 35 1.54 -8.61 -3.71
C ALA A 35 0.89 -9.63 -2.76
N TYR A 36 1.70 -10.29 -1.94
CA TYR A 36 1.21 -11.21 -0.92
C TYR A 36 0.98 -10.44 0.37
N VAL A 37 -0.24 -10.52 0.90
CA VAL A 37 -0.61 -9.87 2.16
C VAL A 37 -0.25 -10.79 3.33
N PRO A 38 0.56 -10.35 4.30
CA PRO A 38 0.83 -11.12 5.50
C PRO A 38 -0.46 -11.37 6.30
N MET A 39 -0.54 -12.51 7.02
CA MET A 39 -1.61 -12.72 8.00
C MET A 39 -1.55 -11.65 9.08
N GLN A 40 -2.63 -10.89 9.23
CA GLN A 40 -2.77 -9.85 10.25
C GLN A 40 -3.36 -10.45 11.53
N HIS A 41 -2.76 -10.11 12.67
CA HIS A 41 -3.30 -10.45 13.99
C HIS A 41 -4.11 -9.26 14.50
N PHE A 42 -5.28 -9.51 15.07
CA PHE A 42 -6.14 -8.48 15.67
C PHE A 42 -6.00 -8.52 17.19
N HIS A 43 -5.80 -7.37 17.82
CA HIS A 43 -5.63 -7.28 19.28
C HIS A 43 -6.88 -6.77 19.99
N ASN A 44 -7.36 -5.58 19.60
CA ASN A 44 -8.45 -4.89 20.26
C ASN A 44 -9.64 -4.72 19.30
N VAL A 45 -10.83 -4.57 19.88
CA VAL A 45 -12.08 -4.28 19.18
C VAL A 45 -12.73 -3.04 19.78
N TYR A 46 -13.39 -2.26 18.94
CA TYR A 46 -14.28 -1.19 19.41
C TYR A 46 -15.57 -1.77 20.01
N GLU A 47 -16.19 -0.99 20.88
CA GLU A 47 -17.59 -1.22 21.26
C GLU A 47 -18.51 -1.05 20.05
N LEU A 48 -19.67 -1.70 20.09
CA LEU A 48 -20.52 -1.86 18.90
C LEU A 48 -20.99 -0.52 18.31
N ASP A 49 -21.31 0.45 19.17
CA ASP A 49 -21.74 1.79 18.77
C ASP A 49 -20.61 2.58 18.08
N GLU A 50 -19.40 2.51 18.63
CA GLU A 50 -18.22 3.14 18.04
C GLU A 50 -17.83 2.48 16.70
N ALA A 51 -17.89 1.15 16.64
CA ALA A 51 -17.62 0.40 15.43
C ALA A 51 -18.57 0.78 14.29
N MET A 52 -19.86 1.02 14.61
CA MET A 52 -20.85 1.48 13.65
C MET A 52 -20.53 2.90 13.15
N GLN A 53 -20.06 3.79 14.03
CA GLN A 53 -19.67 5.16 13.66
C GLN A 53 -18.42 5.19 12.76
N TYR A 54 -17.40 4.38 13.05
CA TYR A 54 -16.15 4.33 12.29
C TYR A 54 -16.20 3.43 11.05
N GLY A 55 -17.18 2.52 10.96
CA GLY A 55 -17.30 1.56 9.86
C GLY A 55 -16.26 0.42 9.91
N THR A 56 -15.59 0.24 11.06
CA THR A 56 -14.68 -0.88 11.31
C THR A 56 -14.76 -1.25 12.79
N ILE A 57 -14.81 -2.55 13.10
CA ILE A 57 -14.71 -3.05 14.49
C ILE A 57 -13.25 -3.05 14.99
N PHE A 58 -12.29 -3.01 14.09
CA PHE A 58 -10.87 -3.07 14.40
C PHE A 58 -10.27 -1.65 14.43
N PRO A 59 -9.78 -1.16 15.60
CA PRO A 59 -9.18 0.16 15.71
C PRO A 59 -7.97 0.38 14.81
N GLU A 60 -7.19 -0.67 14.56
CA GLU A 60 -5.96 -0.60 13.75
C GLU A 60 -6.22 -0.29 12.26
N LEU A 61 -7.44 -0.58 11.79
CA LEU A 61 -7.90 -0.30 10.44
C LEU A 61 -8.47 1.12 10.31
N ASN A 62 -8.79 1.79 11.41
CA ASN A 62 -9.27 3.17 11.42
C ASN A 62 -8.11 4.15 11.22
N LYS A 63 -7.63 4.27 9.97
CA LYS A 63 -6.51 5.14 9.60
C LYS A 63 -7.02 6.46 9.01
N PRO A 64 -6.39 7.61 9.33
CA PRO A 64 -6.79 8.87 8.73
C PRO A 64 -6.62 8.83 7.22
N PHE A 65 -7.59 9.37 6.48
CA PHE A 65 -7.46 9.52 5.03
C PHE A 65 -6.46 10.64 4.72
N LEU A 66 -5.19 10.25 4.58
CA LEU A 66 -4.16 11.11 4.03
C LEU A 66 -4.24 11.02 2.51
N GLY A 67 -5.26 11.70 1.94
CA GLY A 67 -5.40 11.78 0.50
C GLY A 67 -4.07 12.14 -0.15
N TRP A 68 -3.61 11.32 -1.10
CA TRP A 68 -2.38 11.57 -1.83
C TRP A 68 -2.55 12.87 -2.61
N LYS A 69 -1.95 13.98 -2.12
CA LYS A 69 -1.77 15.21 -2.90
C LYS A 69 -0.69 14.96 -3.94
N GLY A 70 -0.99 14.12 -4.94
CA GLY A 70 -0.15 13.79 -6.08
C GLY A 70 0.03 14.94 -7.06
N GLY A 71 0.31 16.14 -6.56
CA GLY A 71 0.85 17.21 -7.35
C GLY A 71 2.36 17.14 -7.27
N CYS A 72 3.02 16.84 -8.39
CA CYS A 72 4.40 17.28 -8.56
C CYS A 72 4.42 18.78 -8.29
N ARG A 73 5.08 19.23 -7.21
CA ARG A 73 5.33 20.66 -7.03
C ARG A 73 6.26 21.05 -8.16
N ARG A 74 5.73 21.79 -9.14
CA ARG A 74 6.56 22.55 -10.08
C ARG A 74 7.12 23.77 -9.37
#